data_AF-A0A4T0ENC7-F1
#
_entry.id   AF-A0A4T0ENC7-F1
#
_cell.length_a   1.000
_cell.length_b   1.000
_cell.length_c   1.000
_cell.angle_alpha   90.00
_cell.angle_beta   90.00
_cell.angle_gamma   90.00
#
_symmetry.space_group_name_H-M   'P 1'
#
loop_
_entity.id
_entity.type
_entity.pdbx_description
1 polymer ?
#
loop_
_entity_poly.entity_id
_entity_poly.type
_entity_poly.pdbx_seq_one_letter_code
_entity_poly.pdbx_strand_id
1 'polypeptide(L)'
;MNPSKALAGLNILTFSVWISRGAGLVLSVDTTLIMLPMCRNILRFFRPKVKWLPLDESRWFHRQVAYSLLFWTIVHTTGHYVNFFNVERSQVRKQAAVEIHYTQAGGVTGHVMLFCMLLMYTTAHQKIRQQSFETFWYTHHLFVPFLLAMYTHATGCFVRDTVEPVSPFAGKYFWNHCLGYQGWRWELIGGGMYLFERVYREIRARRPTEIIKVVRHPYDAVEIQFRKPSMQYKAGQWLFLNCPEVSKHQWHPFTITSCPFDPYVSVHVRQVGDFTKSLANALGAGPEQAALYEELDPMGMYEVALQQGQEMPTLKIDGPYGAPAEDVFNHEIAILIGTGIGVT
;
A
#
# COMPACT_ATOMS: atom_id res chain seq x y z
N MET A 1 -14.55 -34.30 24.14
CA MET A 1 -15.85 -34.25 23.43
C MET A 1 -15.59 -34.57 21.96
N ASN A 2 -16.42 -35.42 21.33
CA ASN A 2 -16.24 -35.77 19.92
C ASN A 2 -16.57 -34.53 19.05
N PRO A 3 -15.63 -33.95 18.28
CA PRO A 3 -15.86 -32.68 17.55
C PRO A 3 -17.05 -32.75 16.57
N SER A 4 -17.41 -33.95 16.10
CA SER A 4 -18.60 -34.17 15.26
C SER A 4 -19.93 -33.85 15.96
N LYS A 5 -20.02 -33.97 17.30
CA LYS A 5 -21.24 -33.67 18.06
C LYS A 5 -21.39 -32.19 18.40
N ALA A 6 -20.29 -31.45 18.55
CA ALA A 6 -20.30 -30.00 18.85
C ALA A 6 -20.68 -29.14 17.63
N LEU A 7 -20.38 -29.63 16.42
CA LEU A 7 -20.73 -28.98 15.15
C LEU A 7 -22.15 -29.30 14.65
N ALA A 8 -22.84 -30.26 15.28
CA ALA A 8 -24.11 -30.78 14.79
C ALA A 8 -25.21 -29.69 14.66
N GLY A 9 -25.26 -28.72 15.58
CA GLY A 9 -26.25 -27.63 15.55
C GLY A 9 -26.04 -26.61 14.43
N LEU A 10 -24.77 -26.26 14.11
CA LEU A 10 -24.45 -25.36 12.99
C LEU A 10 -24.54 -26.06 11.62
N ASN A 11 -24.32 -27.39 11.57
CA ASN A 11 -24.48 -28.16 10.34
C ASN A 11 -25.94 -28.22 9.84
N ILE A 12 -26.93 -27.92 10.69
CA ILE A 12 -28.34 -27.77 10.31
C ILE A 12 -28.53 -26.57 9.38
N LEU A 13 -27.67 -25.54 9.49
CA LEU A 13 -27.72 -24.32 8.67
C LEU A 13 -27.08 -24.51 7.27
N THR A 14 -26.59 -25.72 6.98
CA THR A 14 -26.09 -26.24 5.69
C THR A 14 -25.46 -25.20 4.76
N PHE A 15 -26.22 -24.63 3.82
CA PHE A 15 -25.70 -23.86 2.70
C PHE A 15 -25.07 -22.52 3.09
N SER A 16 -25.68 -21.77 4.02
CA SER A 16 -25.16 -20.45 4.42
C SER A 16 -23.86 -20.55 5.22
N VAL A 17 -23.67 -21.66 5.96
CA VAL A 17 -22.42 -21.97 6.65
C VAL A 17 -21.33 -22.42 5.67
N TRP A 18 -21.66 -23.20 4.66
CA TRP A 18 -20.69 -23.63 3.65
C TRP A 18 -20.19 -22.46 2.81
N ILE A 19 -21.11 -21.59 2.37
CA ILE A 19 -20.77 -20.38 1.61
C ILE A 19 -19.89 -19.45 2.45
N SER A 20 -20.31 -19.11 3.68
CA SER A 20 -19.55 -18.14 4.48
C SER A 20 -18.14 -18.66 4.81
N ARG A 21 -18.00 -19.98 5.05
CA ARG A 21 -16.70 -20.62 5.29
C ARG A 21 -15.83 -20.70 4.04
N GLY A 22 -16.40 -21.08 2.90
CA GLY A 22 -15.68 -21.13 1.62
C GLY A 22 -15.17 -19.74 1.22
N ALA A 23 -16.04 -18.73 1.33
CA ALA A 23 -15.66 -17.35 1.07
C ALA A 23 -14.58 -16.85 2.06
N GLY A 24 -14.71 -17.18 3.35
CA GLY A 24 -13.70 -16.86 4.36
C GLY A 24 -12.33 -17.49 4.06
N LEU A 25 -12.32 -18.71 3.50
CA LEU A 25 -11.09 -19.38 3.06
C LEU A 25 -10.37 -18.61 1.96
N VAL A 26 -11.13 -18.20 0.95
CA VAL A 26 -10.58 -17.42 -0.17
C VAL A 26 -10.10 -16.06 0.33
N LEU A 27 -10.86 -15.40 1.19
CA LEU A 27 -10.48 -14.09 1.75
C LEU A 27 -9.16 -14.10 2.51
N SER A 28 -8.86 -15.14 3.29
CA SER A 28 -7.55 -15.22 3.96
C SER A 28 -6.39 -15.40 2.97
N VAL A 29 -6.59 -16.14 1.88
CA VAL A 29 -5.58 -16.26 0.82
C VAL A 29 -5.43 -14.94 0.07
N ASP A 30 -6.54 -14.31 -0.32
CA ASP A 30 -6.56 -13.02 -1.02
C ASP A 30 -5.89 -11.92 -0.18
N THR A 31 -6.04 -11.95 1.15
CA THR A 31 -5.36 -11.03 2.07
C THR A 31 -3.84 -11.16 2.03
N THR A 32 -3.30 -12.37 1.83
CA THR A 32 -1.86 -12.52 1.56
C THR A 32 -1.53 -12.03 0.16
N LEU A 33 -2.28 -12.47 -0.85
CA LEU A 33 -2.00 -12.19 -2.26
C LEU A 33 -2.05 -10.70 -2.60
N ILE A 34 -2.87 -9.91 -1.92
CA ILE A 34 -2.97 -8.47 -2.16
C ILE A 34 -1.73 -7.70 -1.68
N MET A 35 -1.02 -8.25 -0.68
CA MET A 35 0.18 -7.64 -0.08
C MET A 35 1.45 -7.95 -0.85
N LEU A 36 1.59 -9.18 -1.38
CA LEU A 36 2.75 -9.61 -2.16
C LEU A 36 3.17 -8.65 -3.29
N PRO A 37 2.26 -8.15 -4.17
CA PRO A 37 2.63 -7.22 -5.24
C PRO A 37 3.09 -5.85 -4.73
N MET A 38 2.87 -5.53 -3.45
CA MET A 38 3.33 -4.29 -2.83
C MET A 38 4.74 -4.41 -2.21
N CYS A 39 5.29 -5.63 -2.15
CA CYS A 39 6.66 -5.89 -1.71
C CYS A 39 7.66 -5.65 -2.85
N ARG A 40 7.88 -4.39 -3.20
CA ARG A 40 8.62 -3.99 -4.41
C ARG A 40 10.11 -4.36 -4.40
N ASN A 41 10.77 -4.42 -3.25
CA ASN A 41 12.16 -4.88 -3.20
C ASN A 41 12.27 -6.38 -3.45
N ILE A 42 11.32 -7.15 -2.92
CA ILE A 42 11.18 -8.57 -3.24
C ILE A 42 10.95 -8.75 -4.75
N LEU A 43 9.99 -8.02 -5.32
CA LEU A 43 9.72 -8.05 -6.76
C LEU A 43 10.96 -7.68 -7.59
N ARG A 44 11.71 -6.64 -7.20
CA ARG A 44 12.96 -6.24 -7.86
C ARG A 44 13.99 -7.37 -7.87
N PHE A 45 14.11 -8.14 -6.79
CA PHE A 45 15.05 -9.26 -6.71
C PHE A 45 14.64 -10.45 -7.60
N PHE A 46 13.33 -10.74 -7.68
CA PHE A 46 12.81 -11.87 -8.44
C PHE A 46 12.54 -11.58 -9.92
N ARG A 47 12.21 -10.34 -10.29
CA ARG A 47 11.95 -9.90 -11.68
C ARG A 47 12.97 -10.44 -12.69
N PRO A 48 14.30 -10.24 -12.52
CA PRO A 48 15.27 -10.72 -13.51
C PRO A 48 15.42 -12.26 -13.53
N LYS A 49 15.01 -12.95 -12.46
CA LYS A 49 15.17 -14.41 -12.31
C LYS A 49 13.97 -15.20 -12.85
N VAL A 50 12.78 -14.59 -12.87
CA VAL A 50 11.52 -15.26 -13.19
C VAL A 50 10.85 -14.56 -14.38
N LYS A 51 11.46 -14.64 -15.56
CA LYS A 51 10.97 -13.94 -16.77
C LYS A 51 9.62 -14.44 -17.30
N TRP A 52 9.23 -15.68 -16.97
CA TRP A 52 7.94 -16.25 -17.42
C TRP A 52 6.73 -15.68 -16.66
N LEU A 53 6.95 -15.06 -15.50
CA LEU A 53 5.91 -14.45 -14.69
C LEU A 53 5.95 -12.92 -14.87
N PRO A 54 4.85 -12.26 -15.30
CA PRO A 54 4.84 -10.82 -15.57
C PRO A 54 4.80 -10.00 -14.26
N LEU A 55 5.92 -9.98 -13.53
CA LEU A 55 6.05 -9.28 -12.24
C LEU A 55 5.94 -7.74 -12.36
N ASP A 56 6.10 -7.21 -13.57
CA ASP A 56 5.90 -5.77 -13.87
C ASP A 56 4.43 -5.34 -13.77
N GLU A 57 3.51 -6.27 -14.02
CA GLU A 57 2.08 -6.07 -13.88
C GLU A 57 1.58 -6.31 -12.43
N SER A 58 2.48 -6.29 -11.45
CA SER A 58 2.17 -6.38 -10.01
C SER A 58 1.03 -5.45 -9.56
N ARG A 59 1.00 -4.20 -10.07
CA ARG A 59 -0.09 -3.25 -9.77
C ARG A 59 -1.43 -3.67 -10.40
N TRP A 60 -1.40 -4.30 -11.57
CA TRP A 60 -2.61 -4.87 -12.17
C TRP A 60 -3.09 -6.07 -11.36
N PHE A 61 -2.18 -6.98 -10.99
CA PHE A 61 -2.50 -8.13 -10.15
C PHE A 61 -3.11 -7.71 -8.81
N HIS A 62 -2.54 -6.70 -8.13
CA HIS A 62 -3.12 -6.14 -6.90
C HIS A 62 -4.57 -5.69 -7.07
N ARG A 63 -4.92 -5.05 -8.20
CA ARG A 63 -6.31 -4.66 -8.49
C ARG A 63 -7.22 -5.86 -8.72
N GLN A 64 -6.73 -6.91 -9.41
CA GLN A 64 -7.52 -8.13 -9.60
C GLN A 64 -7.81 -8.84 -8.28
N VAL A 65 -6.80 -8.96 -7.41
CA VAL A 65 -6.98 -9.51 -6.06
C VAL A 65 -7.91 -8.64 -5.24
N ALA A 66 -7.85 -7.31 -5.36
CA ALA A 66 -8.83 -6.42 -4.72
C ALA A 66 -10.26 -6.71 -5.21
N TYR A 67 -10.50 -6.87 -6.52
CA TYR A 67 -11.83 -7.23 -7.01
C TYR A 67 -12.31 -8.60 -6.50
N SER A 68 -11.43 -9.59 -6.44
CA SER A 68 -11.72 -10.90 -5.83
C SER A 68 -12.09 -10.76 -4.36
N LEU A 69 -11.28 -10.02 -3.59
CA LEU A 69 -11.49 -9.77 -2.17
C LEU A 69 -12.82 -9.07 -1.92
N LEU A 70 -13.19 -8.07 -2.73
CA LEU A 70 -14.50 -7.42 -2.63
C LEU A 70 -15.65 -8.40 -2.89
N PHE A 71 -15.58 -9.19 -3.96
CA PHE A 71 -16.60 -10.17 -4.29
C PHE A 71 -16.80 -11.18 -3.16
N TRP A 72 -15.71 -11.79 -2.68
CA TRP A 72 -15.78 -12.77 -1.61
C TRP A 72 -16.17 -12.17 -0.27
N THR A 73 -15.87 -10.90 -0.01
CA THR A 73 -16.38 -10.18 1.17
C THR A 73 -17.90 -10.08 1.12
N ILE A 74 -18.48 -9.70 -0.03
CA ILE A 74 -19.95 -9.62 -0.18
C ILE A 74 -20.59 -10.99 0.06
N VAL A 75 -20.03 -12.05 -0.54
CA VAL A 75 -20.50 -13.44 -0.38
C VAL A 75 -20.38 -13.89 1.08
N HIS A 76 -19.23 -13.63 1.72
CA HIS A 76 -18.95 -13.99 3.11
C HIS A 76 -19.90 -13.28 4.09
N THR A 77 -20.03 -11.96 3.97
CA THR A 77 -20.89 -11.14 4.81
C THR A 77 -22.35 -11.55 4.65
N THR A 78 -22.83 -11.73 3.41
CA THR A 78 -24.21 -12.18 3.16
C THR A 78 -24.48 -13.55 3.76
N GLY A 79 -23.54 -14.50 3.61
CA GLY A 79 -23.64 -15.81 4.26
C GLY A 79 -23.70 -15.71 5.78
N HIS A 80 -22.92 -14.82 6.39
CA HIS A 80 -22.97 -14.57 7.83
C HIS A 80 -24.28 -13.94 8.30
N TYR A 81 -24.86 -13.02 7.54
CA TYR A 81 -26.15 -12.39 7.88
C TYR A 81 -27.27 -13.44 7.89
N VAL A 82 -27.30 -14.32 6.88
CA VAL A 82 -28.24 -15.45 6.82
C VAL A 82 -27.99 -16.42 7.99
N ASN A 83 -26.73 -16.69 8.33
CA ASN A 83 -26.40 -17.53 9.49
C ASN A 83 -26.90 -16.92 10.80
N PHE A 84 -26.73 -15.62 11.02
CA PHE A 84 -27.16 -14.96 12.25
C PHE A 84 -28.69 -14.97 12.37
N PHE A 85 -29.41 -14.67 11.29
CA PHE A 85 -30.87 -14.79 11.25
C PHE A 85 -31.34 -16.22 11.56
N ASN A 86 -30.68 -17.22 10.98
CA ASN A 86 -31.05 -18.60 11.24
C ASN A 86 -30.70 -19.07 12.66
N VAL A 87 -29.60 -18.58 13.26
CA VAL A 87 -29.26 -18.85 14.68
C VAL A 87 -30.36 -18.30 15.59
N GLU A 88 -30.81 -17.07 15.36
CA GLU A 88 -31.92 -16.47 16.11
C GLU A 88 -33.21 -17.27 15.90
N ARG A 89 -33.56 -17.62 14.66
CA ARG A 89 -34.80 -18.36 14.36
C ARG A 89 -34.80 -19.77 14.97
N SER A 90 -33.68 -20.47 14.89
CA SER A 90 -33.54 -21.86 15.38
C SER A 90 -33.26 -21.95 16.87
N GLN A 91 -32.91 -20.82 17.52
CA GLN A 91 -32.49 -20.75 18.92
C GLN A 91 -31.38 -21.75 19.28
N VAL A 92 -30.56 -22.15 18.29
CA VAL A 92 -29.38 -22.99 18.49
C VAL A 92 -28.38 -22.32 19.45
N ARG A 93 -28.37 -20.98 19.46
CA ARG A 93 -27.78 -20.16 20.53
C ARG A 93 -28.84 -19.18 21.01
N LYS A 94 -28.98 -19.02 22.33
CA LYS A 94 -29.89 -18.04 22.96
C LYS A 94 -29.30 -16.63 22.84
N GLN A 95 -29.19 -16.14 21.61
CA GLN A 95 -28.66 -14.82 21.26
C GLN A 95 -29.49 -14.26 20.12
N ALA A 96 -29.79 -12.96 20.17
CA ALA A 96 -30.41 -12.27 19.04
C ALA A 96 -29.39 -12.03 17.92
N ALA A 97 -29.82 -11.94 16.65
CA ALA A 97 -28.89 -11.66 15.55
C ALA A 97 -28.14 -10.34 15.75
N VAL A 98 -28.81 -9.32 16.31
CA VAL A 98 -28.21 -8.01 16.63
C VAL A 98 -27.11 -8.15 17.68
N GLU A 99 -27.31 -8.98 18.71
CA GLU A 99 -26.28 -9.24 19.71
C GLU A 99 -25.07 -9.91 19.06
N ILE A 100 -25.29 -10.86 18.14
CA ILE A 100 -24.21 -11.52 17.40
C ILE A 100 -23.41 -10.51 16.55
N HIS A 101 -24.08 -9.55 15.89
CA HIS A 101 -23.40 -8.52 15.08
C HIS A 101 -22.47 -7.62 15.88
N TYR A 102 -22.85 -7.23 17.10
CA TYR A 102 -22.17 -6.15 17.83
C TYR A 102 -21.46 -6.57 19.11
N THR A 103 -21.67 -7.79 19.60
CA THR A 103 -21.00 -8.30 20.82
C THR A 103 -19.96 -9.38 20.52
N GLN A 104 -20.12 -10.10 19.41
CA GLN A 104 -19.17 -11.15 19.03
C GLN A 104 -17.97 -10.56 18.31
N ALA A 105 -16.77 -11.05 18.63
CA ALA A 105 -15.52 -10.56 18.06
C ALA A 105 -15.55 -10.55 16.51
N GLY A 106 -16.07 -11.61 15.88
CA GLY A 106 -16.22 -11.69 14.43
C GLY A 106 -17.19 -10.67 13.85
N GLY A 107 -18.29 -10.38 14.55
CA GLY A 107 -19.24 -9.34 14.14
C GLY A 107 -18.60 -7.95 14.18
N VAL A 108 -18.01 -7.57 15.32
CA VAL A 108 -17.40 -6.25 15.52
C VAL A 108 -16.25 -6.00 14.54
N THR A 109 -15.29 -6.93 14.46
CA THR A 109 -14.16 -6.83 13.53
C THR A 109 -14.60 -6.84 12.07
N GLY A 110 -15.66 -7.61 11.74
CA GLY A 110 -16.26 -7.62 10.40
C GLY A 110 -16.77 -6.25 9.98
N HIS A 111 -17.51 -5.54 10.84
CA HIS A 111 -17.99 -4.18 10.54
C HIS A 111 -16.85 -3.18 10.39
N VAL A 112 -15.83 -3.26 11.24
CA VAL A 112 -14.62 -2.42 11.13
C VAL A 112 -13.94 -2.61 9.78
N MET A 113 -13.76 -3.87 9.35
CA MET A 113 -13.17 -4.19 8.05
C MET A 113 -14.04 -3.69 6.89
N LEU A 114 -15.36 -3.89 6.94
CA LEU A 114 -16.29 -3.41 5.92
C LEU A 114 -16.24 -1.88 5.77
N PHE A 115 -16.17 -1.15 6.89
CA PHE A 115 -16.06 0.31 6.87
C PHE A 115 -14.72 0.76 6.27
N CYS A 116 -13.61 0.13 6.66
CA CYS A 116 -12.29 0.40 6.07
C CYS A 116 -12.29 0.12 4.56
N MET A 117 -12.87 -1.01 4.14
CA MET A 117 -13.00 -1.37 2.72
C MET A 117 -13.84 -0.34 1.96
N LEU A 118 -14.99 0.09 2.48
CA LEU A 118 -15.83 1.10 1.84
C LEU A 118 -15.02 2.36 1.52
N LEU A 119 -14.29 2.90 2.49
CA LEU A 119 -13.47 4.09 2.31
C LEU A 119 -12.33 3.85 1.31
N MET A 120 -11.58 2.75 1.46
CA MET A 120 -10.45 2.42 0.59
C MET A 120 -10.87 2.23 -0.87
N TYR A 121 -11.96 1.49 -1.12
CA TYR A 121 -12.41 1.19 -2.49
C TYR A 121 -12.99 2.43 -3.18
N THR A 122 -13.72 3.25 -2.43
CA THR A 122 -14.29 4.50 -2.95
C THR A 122 -13.16 5.41 -3.44
N THR A 123 -12.18 5.70 -2.59
CA THR A 123 -11.09 6.63 -2.95
C THR A 123 -10.08 6.03 -3.92
N ALA A 124 -9.92 4.70 -3.96
CA ALA A 124 -9.08 4.01 -4.95
C ALA A 124 -9.68 3.99 -6.36
N HIS A 125 -10.96 4.35 -6.53
CA HIS A 125 -11.58 4.45 -7.83
C HIS A 125 -10.82 5.44 -8.72
N GLN A 126 -10.60 5.07 -10.00
CA GLN A 126 -9.71 5.78 -10.91
C GLN A 126 -10.00 7.28 -11.00
N LYS A 127 -11.28 7.66 -11.15
CA LYS A 127 -11.69 9.07 -11.24
C LYS A 127 -11.35 9.86 -9.98
N ILE A 128 -11.61 9.29 -8.80
CA ILE A 128 -11.38 9.98 -7.51
C ILE A 128 -9.88 10.11 -7.25
N ARG A 129 -9.11 9.04 -7.46
CA ARG A 129 -7.65 9.07 -7.31
C ARG A 129 -6.96 10.06 -8.26
N GLN A 130 -7.48 10.23 -9.48
CA GLN A 130 -6.95 11.22 -10.43
C GLN A 130 -7.26 12.66 -10.02
N GLN A 131 -8.38 12.90 -9.34
CA GLN A 131 -8.78 14.22 -8.84
C GLN A 131 -8.08 14.58 -7.54
N SER A 132 -7.94 13.63 -6.61
CA SER A 132 -7.24 13.82 -5.33
C SER A 132 -6.41 12.60 -4.98
N PHE A 133 -5.11 12.66 -5.30
CA PHE A 133 -4.17 11.59 -4.97
C PHE A 133 -3.93 11.48 -3.46
N GLU A 134 -3.91 12.60 -2.74
CA GLU A 134 -3.72 12.64 -1.29
C GLU A 134 -4.85 11.93 -0.54
N THR A 135 -6.11 12.21 -0.90
CA THR A 135 -7.27 11.54 -0.30
C THR A 135 -7.19 10.02 -0.50
N PHE A 136 -6.85 9.58 -1.71
CA PHE A 136 -6.57 8.18 -1.98
C PHE A 136 -5.47 7.65 -1.07
N TRP A 137 -4.32 8.32 -1.01
CA TRP A 137 -3.16 7.86 -0.25
C TRP A 137 -3.48 7.69 1.24
N TYR A 138 -4.09 8.70 1.89
CA TYR A 138 -4.42 8.66 3.31
C TYR A 138 -5.45 7.58 3.64
N THR A 139 -6.53 7.50 2.87
CA THR A 139 -7.57 6.48 3.10
C THR A 139 -7.08 5.08 2.79
N HIS A 140 -6.16 4.90 1.84
CA HIS A 140 -5.59 3.59 1.54
C HIS A 140 -4.77 3.03 2.72
N HIS A 141 -4.22 3.87 3.60
CA HIS A 141 -3.54 3.42 4.83
C HIS A 141 -4.48 2.77 5.87
N LEU A 142 -5.80 2.86 5.67
CA LEU A 142 -6.78 2.05 6.42
C LEU A 142 -6.59 0.54 6.20
N PHE A 143 -5.69 0.12 5.31
CA PHE A 143 -5.23 -1.27 5.25
C PHE A 143 -4.63 -1.72 6.60
N VAL A 144 -4.05 -0.82 7.41
CA VAL A 144 -3.47 -1.16 8.72
C VAL A 144 -4.55 -1.64 9.71
N PRO A 145 -5.58 -0.83 10.04
CA PRO A 145 -6.67 -1.31 10.89
C PRO A 145 -7.43 -2.48 10.27
N PHE A 146 -7.56 -2.53 8.94
CA PHE A 146 -8.14 -3.70 8.24
C PHE A 146 -7.35 -4.99 8.53
N LEU A 147 -6.03 -5.00 8.38
CA LEU A 147 -5.20 -6.19 8.64
C LEU A 147 -5.19 -6.60 10.11
N LEU A 148 -5.19 -5.63 11.05
CA LEU A 148 -5.30 -5.91 12.48
C LEU A 148 -6.66 -6.52 12.85
N ALA A 149 -7.74 -6.00 12.24
CA ALA A 149 -9.07 -6.56 12.40
C ALA A 149 -9.16 -7.96 11.78
N MET A 150 -8.55 -8.19 10.61
CA MET A 150 -8.49 -9.50 9.96
C MET A 150 -7.78 -10.54 10.85
N TYR A 151 -6.62 -10.18 11.41
CA TYR A 151 -5.86 -11.01 12.36
C TYR A 151 -6.68 -11.46 13.56
N THR A 152 -7.57 -10.60 14.04
CA THR A 152 -8.41 -10.87 15.20
C THR A 152 -9.80 -11.40 14.83
N HIS A 153 -10.17 -11.40 13.55
CA HIS A 153 -11.55 -11.66 13.09
C HIS A 153 -12.04 -13.07 13.44
N ALA A 154 -11.18 -14.06 13.27
CA ALA A 154 -11.51 -15.47 13.53
C ALA A 154 -11.32 -15.89 15.00
N THR A 155 -10.90 -15.00 15.90
CA THR A 155 -10.54 -15.34 17.29
C THR A 155 -11.74 -15.74 18.16
N GLY A 156 -12.94 -15.30 17.83
CA GLY A 156 -14.15 -15.60 18.61
C GLY A 156 -14.70 -17.02 18.44
N CYS A 157 -14.07 -17.88 17.64
CA CYS A 157 -14.46 -19.27 17.37
C CYS A 157 -15.95 -19.45 17.02
N PHE A 158 -16.62 -18.42 16.50
CA PHE A 158 -18.08 -18.39 16.36
C PHE A 158 -18.63 -19.58 15.57
N VAL A 159 -17.87 -20.07 14.58
CA VAL A 159 -18.26 -21.16 13.67
C VAL A 159 -17.75 -22.54 14.12
N ARG A 160 -16.97 -22.68 15.22
CA ARG A 160 -16.45 -23.98 15.70
C ARG A 160 -16.31 -24.11 17.23
N ASP A 161 -16.92 -25.19 17.74
CA ASP A 161 -16.70 -25.87 19.03
C ASP A 161 -16.97 -25.19 20.38
N THR A 162 -17.14 -23.87 20.47
CA THR A 162 -17.48 -23.24 21.77
C THR A 162 -18.58 -22.20 21.68
N VAL A 163 -19.47 -22.18 22.68
CA VAL A 163 -20.56 -21.19 22.83
C VAL A 163 -20.04 -19.91 23.48
N GLU A 164 -18.97 -20.02 24.28
CA GLU A 164 -18.29 -18.90 24.91
C GLU A 164 -17.16 -18.36 24.03
N PRO A 165 -17.02 -17.02 23.89
CA PRO A 165 -15.88 -16.42 23.23
C PRO A 165 -14.62 -16.64 24.08
N VAL A 166 -13.63 -17.35 23.53
CA VAL A 166 -12.33 -17.52 24.19
C VAL A 166 -11.44 -16.34 23.79
N SER A 167 -11.42 -15.29 24.62
CA SER A 167 -10.54 -14.13 24.40
C SER A 167 -9.44 -14.07 25.46
N PRO A 168 -8.27 -13.48 25.16
CA PRO A 168 -7.25 -13.17 26.17
C PRO A 168 -7.80 -12.33 27.34
N PHE A 169 -8.84 -11.53 27.07
CA PHE A 169 -9.50 -10.67 28.05
C PHE A 169 -10.56 -11.41 28.89
N ALA A 170 -10.99 -12.60 28.45
CA ALA A 170 -11.93 -13.47 29.18
C ALA A 170 -11.21 -14.42 30.16
N GLY A 171 -9.88 -14.28 30.35
CA GLY A 171 -9.10 -15.04 31.32
C GLY A 171 -8.79 -16.49 30.96
N LYS A 172 -9.13 -16.95 29.75
CA LYS A 172 -8.80 -18.28 29.23
C LYS A 172 -7.90 -18.14 27.99
N TYR A 173 -6.77 -18.86 27.96
CA TYR A 173 -5.86 -18.85 26.81
C TYR A 173 -6.56 -19.38 25.54
N PHE A 174 -6.57 -18.57 24.48
CA PHE A 174 -7.23 -18.90 23.21
C PHE A 174 -6.58 -20.07 22.45
N TRP A 175 -5.33 -20.41 22.76
CA TRP A 175 -4.55 -21.44 22.08
C TRP A 175 -4.88 -22.89 22.48
N ASN A 176 -5.61 -23.11 23.58
CA ASN A 176 -5.77 -24.46 24.15
C ASN A 176 -6.98 -25.23 23.60
N HIS A 177 -7.98 -24.56 23.02
CA HIS A 177 -9.23 -25.23 22.60
C HIS A 177 -10.02 -24.54 21.48
N CYS A 178 -9.43 -23.64 20.70
CA CYS A 178 -10.10 -23.13 19.50
C CYS A 178 -9.63 -23.92 18.28
N LEU A 179 -10.49 -24.74 17.68
CA LEU A 179 -10.30 -25.33 16.34
C LEU A 179 -10.54 -24.26 15.26
N GLY A 180 -9.97 -23.07 15.47
CA GLY A 180 -10.19 -21.85 14.71
C GLY A 180 -9.81 -22.01 13.24
N TYR A 181 -10.32 -21.09 12.44
CA TYR A 181 -9.86 -20.94 11.07
C TYR A 181 -8.40 -20.45 11.12
N GLN A 182 -7.44 -21.25 10.63
CA GLN A 182 -6.00 -20.93 10.69
C GLN A 182 -5.59 -19.85 9.67
N GLY A 183 -6.50 -18.91 9.35
CA GLY A 183 -6.30 -17.78 8.44
C GLY A 183 -5.19 -16.83 8.92
N TRP A 184 -5.02 -16.70 10.23
CA TRP A 184 -3.92 -15.95 10.84
C TRP A 184 -2.53 -16.34 10.31
N ARG A 185 -2.34 -17.59 9.85
CA ARG A 185 -1.07 -18.02 9.24
C ARG A 185 -0.79 -17.26 7.94
N TRP A 186 -1.80 -17.14 7.08
CA TRP A 186 -1.74 -16.40 5.82
C TRP A 186 -1.52 -14.91 6.08
N GLU A 187 -2.21 -14.37 7.07
CA GLU A 187 -2.09 -12.96 7.48
C GLU A 187 -0.72 -12.64 8.09
N LEU A 188 -0.15 -13.52 8.91
CA LEU A 188 1.20 -13.34 9.45
C LEU A 188 2.27 -13.42 8.37
N ILE A 189 2.13 -14.34 7.40
CA ILE A 189 3.07 -14.44 6.29
C ILE A 189 3.02 -13.17 5.43
N GLY A 190 1.82 -12.79 4.96
CA GLY A 190 1.65 -11.61 4.10
C GLY A 190 1.98 -10.29 4.82
N GLY A 191 1.44 -10.11 6.02
CA GLY A 191 1.68 -8.94 6.87
C GLY A 191 3.13 -8.84 7.33
N GLY A 192 3.73 -9.95 7.74
CA GLY A 192 5.14 -10.02 8.13
C GLY A 192 6.07 -9.66 6.98
N MET A 193 5.88 -10.25 5.80
CA MET A 193 6.66 -9.93 4.61
C MET A 193 6.58 -8.44 4.26
N TYR A 194 5.37 -7.87 4.28
CA TYR A 194 5.19 -6.45 4.01
C TYR A 194 5.78 -5.54 5.09
N LEU A 195 5.72 -5.94 6.36
CA LEU A 195 6.36 -5.21 7.44
C LEU A 195 7.88 -5.18 7.27
N PHE A 196 8.51 -6.33 6.97
CA PHE A 196 9.94 -6.40 6.67
C PHE A 196 10.31 -5.53 5.46
N GLU A 197 9.51 -5.58 4.39
CA GLU A 197 9.67 -4.70 3.23
C GLU A 197 9.64 -3.22 3.66
N ARG A 198 8.66 -2.81 4.48
CA ARG A 198 8.52 -1.42 4.93
C ARG A 198 9.67 -0.97 5.82
N VAL A 199 10.11 -1.80 6.76
CA VAL A 199 11.27 -1.53 7.61
C VAL A 199 12.54 -1.39 6.76
N TYR A 200 12.75 -2.30 5.81
CA TYR A 200 13.90 -2.24 4.90
C TYR A 200 13.90 -0.96 4.06
N ARG A 201 12.74 -0.55 3.52
CA ARG A 201 12.60 0.71 2.77
C ARG A 201 12.94 1.92 3.62
N GLU A 202 12.46 1.97 4.87
CA GLU A 202 12.77 3.09 5.79
C GLU A 202 14.28 3.16 6.10
N ILE A 203 14.91 2.01 6.36
CA ILE A 203 16.37 1.93 6.59
C ILE A 203 17.14 2.41 5.35
N ARG A 204 16.76 1.93 4.15
CA ARG A 204 17.40 2.32 2.89
C ARG A 204 17.23 3.81 2.61
N ALA A 205 16.04 4.35 2.86
CA ALA A 205 15.73 5.72 2.50
C ALA A 205 16.46 6.75 3.37
N ARG A 206 16.73 6.40 4.63
CA ARG A 206 17.52 7.22 5.58
C ARG A 206 19.03 7.21 5.35
N ARG A 207 19.54 6.40 4.41
CA ARG A 207 20.97 6.43 4.07
C ARG A 207 21.38 7.82 3.58
N PRO A 208 22.60 8.29 3.89
CA PRO A 208 23.06 9.64 3.55
C PRO A 208 22.78 10.00 2.09
N THR A 209 22.21 11.18 1.89
CA THR A 209 21.89 11.78 0.59
C THR A 209 22.28 13.26 0.68
N GLU A 210 23.13 13.71 -0.22
CA GLU A 210 23.66 15.07 -0.25
C GLU A 210 23.16 15.77 -1.51
N ILE A 211 22.51 16.93 -1.39
CA ILE A 211 22.17 17.76 -2.54
C ILE A 211 23.46 18.43 -3.02
N ILE A 212 23.79 18.22 -4.30
CA ILE A 212 24.96 18.82 -4.94
C ILE A 212 24.57 20.16 -5.56
N LYS A 213 23.45 20.17 -6.29
CA LYS A 213 23.03 21.30 -7.10
C LYS A 213 21.52 21.30 -7.31
N VAL A 214 20.93 22.49 -7.30
CA VAL A 214 19.53 22.71 -7.65
C VAL A 214 19.50 23.68 -8.83
N VAL A 215 18.81 23.30 -9.90
CA VAL A 215 18.66 24.13 -11.10
C VAL A 215 17.19 24.42 -11.32
N ARG A 216 16.84 25.70 -11.39
CA ARG A 216 15.53 26.15 -11.84
C ARG A 216 15.50 26.12 -13.37
N HIS A 217 14.49 25.44 -13.89
CA HIS A 217 14.19 25.34 -15.32
C HIS A 217 12.96 26.18 -15.68
N PRO A 218 12.78 26.54 -16.96
CA PRO A 218 11.54 27.14 -17.45
C PRO A 218 10.32 26.26 -17.18
N TYR A 219 9.12 26.85 -17.24
CA TYR A 219 7.83 26.16 -17.06
C TYR A 219 7.63 25.50 -15.68
N ASP A 220 8.12 26.16 -14.63
CA ASP A 220 7.98 25.74 -13.24
C ASP A 220 8.51 24.32 -12.98
N ALA A 221 9.70 24.04 -13.50
CA ALA A 221 10.43 22.80 -13.26
C ALA A 221 11.70 23.08 -12.43
N VAL A 222 12.03 22.14 -11.54
CA VAL A 222 13.24 22.19 -10.71
C VAL A 222 13.97 20.88 -10.90
N GLU A 223 15.24 20.96 -11.26
CA GLU A 223 16.16 19.84 -11.28
C GLU A 223 16.90 19.78 -9.95
N ILE A 224 16.89 18.60 -9.34
CA ILE A 224 17.57 18.32 -8.09
C ILE A 224 18.66 17.30 -8.38
N GLN A 225 19.92 17.72 -8.30
CA GLN A 225 21.08 16.84 -8.41
C GLN A 225 21.58 16.48 -7.00
N PHE A 226 21.70 15.19 -6.72
CA PHE A 226 22.12 14.69 -5.41
C PHE A 226 23.05 13.50 -5.53
N ARG A 227 23.88 13.28 -4.50
CA ARG A 227 24.73 12.11 -4.34
C ARG A 227 24.12 11.15 -3.34
N LYS A 228 23.99 9.88 -3.73
CA LYS A 228 23.60 8.77 -2.84
C LYS A 228 24.46 7.54 -3.12
N PRO A 229 25.61 7.37 -2.44
CA PRO A 229 26.56 6.28 -2.72
C PRO A 229 25.94 4.88 -2.60
N SER A 230 24.93 4.74 -1.74
CA SER A 230 24.22 3.48 -1.52
C SER A 230 23.26 3.06 -2.64
N MET A 231 23.13 3.88 -3.69
CA MET A 231 22.15 3.71 -4.75
C MET A 231 22.85 3.57 -6.10
N GLN A 232 22.57 2.47 -6.78
CA GLN A 232 22.95 2.23 -8.18
C GLN A 232 21.67 1.97 -8.97
N TYR A 233 21.54 2.58 -10.13
CA TYR A 233 20.34 2.56 -10.97
C TYR A 233 20.66 2.32 -12.44
N LYS A 234 19.63 2.02 -13.21
CA LYS A 234 19.66 1.90 -14.68
C LYS A 234 18.80 2.99 -15.31
N ALA A 235 19.08 3.31 -16.58
CA ALA A 235 18.28 4.27 -17.34
C ALA A 235 16.79 3.87 -17.35
N GLY A 236 15.91 4.86 -17.21
CA GLY A 236 14.45 4.67 -17.14
C GLY A 236 13.91 4.27 -15.77
N GLN A 237 14.77 4.03 -14.77
CA GLN A 237 14.32 3.77 -13.40
C GLN A 237 13.82 5.04 -12.71
N TRP A 238 13.05 4.85 -11.64
CA TRP A 238 12.45 5.94 -10.87
C TRP A 238 12.62 5.69 -9.37
N LEU A 239 12.36 6.70 -8.56
CA LEU A 239 12.53 6.67 -7.11
C LEU A 239 11.40 7.41 -6.40
N PHE A 240 11.25 7.20 -5.10
CA PHE A 240 10.47 8.09 -4.25
C PHE A 240 11.37 9.09 -3.53
N LEU A 241 10.94 10.33 -3.53
CA LEU A 241 11.55 11.43 -2.80
C LEU A 241 10.64 11.86 -1.65
N ASN A 242 11.26 12.07 -0.49
CA ASN A 242 10.66 12.71 0.68
C ASN A 242 11.58 13.83 1.18
N CYS A 243 10.98 14.99 1.48
CA CYS A 243 11.63 16.12 2.14
C CYS A 243 10.97 16.29 3.52
N PRO A 244 11.63 15.90 4.63
CA PRO A 244 11.04 15.98 5.97
C PRO A 244 10.66 17.39 6.44
N GLU A 245 11.29 18.43 5.87
CA GLU A 245 10.97 19.84 6.14
C GLU A 245 9.64 20.27 5.53
N VAL A 246 9.26 19.68 4.39
CA VAL A 246 7.95 19.89 3.76
C VAL A 246 6.91 18.97 4.40
N SER A 247 7.21 17.67 4.46
CA SER A 247 6.33 16.66 5.02
C SER A 247 7.09 15.41 5.41
N LYS A 248 6.90 14.93 6.65
CA LYS A 248 7.55 13.71 7.15
C LYS A 248 6.96 12.42 6.57
N HIS A 249 5.75 12.49 5.99
CA HIS A 249 4.98 11.30 5.62
C HIS A 249 4.72 11.16 4.12
N GLN A 250 4.80 12.26 3.36
CA GLN A 250 4.54 12.24 1.92
C GLN A 250 5.76 11.76 1.13
N TRP A 251 5.55 10.77 0.27
CA TRP A 251 6.56 10.22 -0.63
C TRP A 251 6.06 10.32 -2.05
N HIS A 252 6.77 11.06 -2.91
CA HIS A 252 6.36 11.32 -4.28
C HIS A 252 7.29 10.62 -5.29
N PRO A 253 6.74 9.95 -6.32
CA PRO A 253 7.52 9.24 -7.31
C PRO A 253 8.07 10.21 -8.36
N PHE A 254 9.35 10.07 -8.73
CA PHE A 254 10.00 10.81 -9.81
C PHE A 254 10.90 9.88 -10.64
N THR A 255 10.88 10.06 -11.97
CA THR A 255 11.81 9.38 -12.88
C THR A 255 13.20 9.95 -12.70
N ILE A 256 14.21 9.08 -12.74
CA ILE A 256 15.62 9.49 -12.71
C ILE A 256 15.99 10.00 -14.11
N THR A 257 16.43 11.25 -14.19
CA THR A 257 16.73 11.93 -15.45
C THR A 257 18.22 11.95 -15.81
N SER A 258 19.10 11.67 -14.86
CA SER A 258 20.55 11.56 -15.07
C SER A 258 20.94 10.23 -15.72
N CYS A 259 22.11 10.20 -16.34
CA CYS A 259 22.71 8.97 -16.84
C CYS A 259 23.33 8.16 -15.70
N PRO A 260 23.23 6.82 -15.68
CA PRO A 260 23.88 5.98 -14.65
C PRO A 260 25.40 6.17 -14.50
N PHE A 261 26.06 6.75 -15.50
CA PHE A 261 27.50 7.05 -15.50
C PHE A 261 27.84 8.43 -14.94
N ASP A 262 26.84 9.28 -14.68
CA ASP A 262 27.05 10.61 -14.10
C ASP A 262 27.50 10.50 -12.63
N PRO A 263 28.31 11.45 -12.13
CA PRO A 263 28.77 11.45 -10.74
C PRO A 263 27.67 11.84 -9.72
N TYR A 264 26.44 12.04 -10.20
CA TYR A 264 25.27 12.45 -9.44
C TYR A 264 24.01 11.75 -9.97
N VAL A 265 22.94 11.83 -9.19
CA VAL A 265 21.60 11.43 -9.58
C VAL A 265 20.74 12.67 -9.69
N SER A 266 20.02 12.85 -10.79
CA SER A 266 19.10 13.97 -10.99
C SER A 266 17.65 13.52 -11.14
N VAL A 267 16.75 14.35 -10.65
CA VAL A 267 15.30 14.25 -10.89
C VAL A 267 14.76 15.62 -11.29
N HIS A 268 13.80 15.64 -12.21
CA HIS A 268 13.09 16.85 -12.59
C HIS A 268 11.70 16.86 -11.97
N VAL A 269 11.39 17.91 -11.20
CA VAL A 269 10.15 18.08 -10.46
C VAL A 269 9.39 19.28 -11.02
N ARG A 270 8.22 19.04 -11.59
CA ARG A 270 7.30 20.10 -12.01
C ARG A 270 6.42 20.56 -10.84
N GLN A 271 6.26 21.86 -10.65
CA GLN A 271 5.56 22.47 -9.52
C GLN A 271 4.03 22.51 -9.72
N VAL A 272 3.38 21.35 -9.79
CA VAL A 272 1.94 21.24 -10.12
C VAL A 272 1.01 21.19 -8.90
N GLY A 273 1.45 20.59 -7.80
CA GLY A 273 0.65 20.40 -6.58
C GLY A 273 1.33 20.95 -5.32
N ASP A 274 0.61 20.86 -4.20
CA ASP A 274 1.01 21.46 -2.92
C ASP A 274 2.41 20.99 -2.48
N PHE A 275 2.65 19.66 -2.47
CA PHE A 275 3.97 19.12 -2.12
C PHE A 275 5.08 19.62 -3.04
N THR A 276 4.87 19.61 -4.37
CA THR A 276 5.91 19.99 -5.33
C THR A 276 6.23 21.48 -5.28
N LYS A 277 5.25 22.34 -4.98
CA LYS A 277 5.46 23.77 -4.79
C LYS A 277 6.20 24.05 -3.48
N SER A 278 5.79 23.40 -2.38
CA SER A 278 6.48 23.53 -1.10
C SER A 278 7.91 22.96 -1.14
N LEU A 279 8.13 21.88 -1.90
CA LEU A 279 9.48 21.35 -2.15
C LEU A 279 10.35 22.36 -2.91
N ALA A 280 9.80 23.00 -3.94
CA ALA A 280 10.52 24.03 -4.67
C ALA A 280 10.84 25.24 -3.77
N ASN A 281 9.90 25.69 -2.92
CA ASN A 281 10.15 26.76 -1.95
C ASN A 281 11.28 26.39 -0.96
N ALA A 282 11.27 25.16 -0.42
CA ALA A 282 12.30 24.69 0.49
C ALA A 282 13.69 24.59 -0.19
N LEU A 283 13.72 24.37 -1.50
CA LEU A 283 14.94 24.34 -2.30
C LEU A 283 15.35 25.74 -2.84
N GLY A 284 14.61 26.80 -2.51
CA GLY A 284 14.85 28.17 -3.02
C GLY A 284 14.49 28.40 -4.49
N ALA A 285 13.76 27.46 -5.11
CA ALA A 285 13.38 27.47 -6.53
C ALA A 285 11.86 27.65 -6.74
N GLY A 286 11.12 27.95 -5.67
CA GLY A 286 9.66 27.97 -5.69
C GLY A 286 9.07 29.36 -5.92
N PRO A 287 7.73 29.48 -5.90
CA PRO A 287 7.04 30.74 -6.18
C PRO A 287 7.35 31.83 -5.16
N GLU A 288 7.74 31.48 -3.93
CA GLU A 288 8.11 32.47 -2.90
C GLU A 288 9.40 33.23 -3.26
N GLN A 289 10.27 32.61 -4.06
CA GLN A 289 11.50 33.22 -4.54
C GLN A 289 11.33 33.85 -5.93
N ALA A 290 10.11 33.95 -6.47
CA ALA A 290 9.87 34.47 -7.82
C ALA A 290 10.48 35.86 -8.06
N ALA A 291 10.44 36.74 -7.05
CA ALA A 291 11.02 38.07 -7.13
C ALA A 291 12.55 38.06 -7.37
N LEU A 292 13.27 37.03 -6.91
CA LEU A 292 14.72 36.90 -7.16
C LEU A 292 15.04 36.59 -8.63
N TYR A 293 14.04 36.15 -9.40
CA TYR A 293 14.21 35.69 -10.78
C TYR A 293 13.43 36.56 -11.78
N GLU A 294 12.78 37.64 -11.34
CA GLU A 294 11.94 38.49 -12.20
C GLU A 294 12.76 39.25 -13.27
N GLU A 295 14.00 39.63 -12.93
CA GLU A 295 14.92 40.32 -13.84
C GLU A 295 15.71 39.36 -14.75
N LEU A 296 15.55 38.05 -14.58
CA LEU A 296 16.26 37.04 -15.35
C LEU A 296 15.47 36.62 -16.59
N ASP A 297 16.18 36.08 -17.60
CA ASP A 297 15.53 35.52 -18.80
C ASP A 297 14.56 34.40 -18.40
N PRO A 298 13.25 34.52 -18.71
CA PRO A 298 12.26 33.50 -18.38
C PRO A 298 12.56 32.11 -18.95
N MET A 299 13.33 32.04 -20.05
CA MET A 299 13.75 30.79 -20.70
C MET A 299 15.12 30.28 -20.23
N GLY A 300 15.79 31.01 -19.34
CA GLY A 300 17.08 30.62 -18.77
C GLY A 300 16.99 29.50 -17.75
N MET A 301 18.10 28.78 -17.60
CA MET A 301 18.30 27.82 -16.50
C MET A 301 19.21 28.46 -15.46
N TYR A 302 18.78 28.45 -14.19
CA TYR A 302 19.50 29.14 -13.12
C TYR A 302 19.82 28.19 -11.99
N GLU A 303 21.09 28.16 -11.59
CA GLU A 303 21.49 27.47 -10.38
C GLU A 303 21.03 28.27 -9.15
N VAL A 304 20.37 27.59 -8.22
CA VAL A 304 19.93 28.22 -6.97
C VAL A 304 21.12 28.35 -6.04
N ALA A 305 21.52 29.58 -5.78
CA ALA A 305 22.54 29.89 -4.78
C ALA A 305 21.90 29.98 -3.38
N LEU A 306 22.47 29.27 -2.41
CA LEU A 306 22.12 29.43 -1.00
C LEU A 306 22.54 30.82 -0.53
N GLN A 307 21.64 31.54 0.15
CA GLN A 307 22.02 32.76 0.86
C GLN A 307 22.84 32.40 2.12
N GLN A 308 23.67 33.31 2.61
CA GLN A 308 24.50 33.07 3.79
C GLN A 308 23.65 32.62 4.99
N GLY A 309 23.95 31.42 5.51
CA GLY A 309 23.23 30.82 6.65
C GLY A 309 22.03 29.94 6.29
N GLN A 310 21.66 29.83 5.01
CA GLN A 310 20.68 28.84 4.55
C GLN A 310 21.37 27.50 4.26
N GLU A 311 20.81 26.42 4.78
CA GLU A 311 21.21 25.05 4.47
C GLU A 311 20.20 24.42 3.51
N MET A 312 20.69 23.54 2.63
CA MET A 312 19.80 22.77 1.76
C MET A 312 18.99 21.77 2.58
N PRO A 313 17.71 21.55 2.24
CA PRO A 313 16.86 20.65 3.00
C PRO A 313 17.34 19.21 2.91
N THR A 314 17.09 18.43 3.96
CA THR A 314 17.45 16.99 3.92
C THR A 314 16.53 16.22 2.98
N LEU A 315 17.10 15.40 2.09
CA LEU A 315 16.32 14.48 1.23
C LEU A 315 16.43 13.03 1.71
N LYS A 316 15.27 12.36 1.77
CA LYS A 316 15.19 10.90 1.89
C LYS A 316 14.78 10.31 0.55
N ILE A 317 15.54 9.31 0.10
CA ILE A 317 15.40 8.72 -1.24
C ILE A 317 15.20 7.22 -1.12
N ASP A 318 14.05 6.74 -1.57
CA ASP A 318 13.71 5.32 -1.62
C ASP A 318 13.69 4.83 -3.08
N GLY A 319 14.67 4.00 -3.45
CA GLY A 319 14.83 3.52 -4.82
C GLY A 319 16.20 2.89 -5.09
N PRO A 320 16.52 2.61 -6.37
CA PRO A 320 15.64 2.76 -7.52
C PRO A 320 14.59 1.64 -7.62
N TYR A 321 13.52 1.94 -8.35
CA TYR A 321 12.48 1.03 -8.76
C TYR A 321 12.51 0.83 -10.27
N GLY A 322 12.26 -0.40 -10.68
CA GLY A 322 12.30 -0.75 -12.09
C GLY A 322 11.16 -0.16 -12.89
N ALA A 323 11.40 0.01 -14.18
CA ALA A 323 10.40 0.42 -15.16
C ALA A 323 10.34 -0.57 -16.33
N PRO A 324 9.22 -0.66 -17.05
CA PRO A 324 9.14 -1.42 -18.30
C PRO A 324 10.12 -0.90 -19.37
N ALA A 325 10.46 0.39 -19.32
CA ALA A 325 11.42 1.01 -20.24
C ALA A 325 12.82 0.37 -20.20
N GLU A 326 13.18 -0.35 -19.13
CA GLU A 326 14.46 -1.08 -19.05
C GLU A 326 14.57 -2.21 -20.09
N ASP A 327 13.45 -2.73 -20.57
CA ASP A 327 13.44 -3.84 -21.52
C ASP A 327 13.86 -3.41 -22.93
N VAL A 328 13.94 -2.10 -23.18
CA VAL A 328 14.42 -1.52 -24.44
C VAL A 328 15.80 -2.05 -24.84
N PHE A 329 16.66 -2.31 -23.86
CA PHE A 329 18.02 -2.81 -24.08
C PHE A 329 18.08 -4.30 -24.45
N ASN A 330 16.95 -5.01 -24.37
CA ASN A 330 16.86 -6.41 -24.78
C ASN A 330 16.43 -6.57 -26.25
N HIS A 331 16.13 -5.48 -26.94
CA HIS A 331 15.66 -5.48 -28.33
C HIS A 331 16.73 -4.88 -29.25
N GLU A 332 16.90 -5.47 -30.44
CA GLU A 332 17.83 -4.97 -31.46
C GLU A 332 17.38 -3.62 -32.03
N ILE A 333 16.07 -3.46 -32.22
CA ILE A 333 15.45 -2.23 -32.71
C ILE A 333 14.44 -1.77 -31.66
N ALA A 334 14.60 -0.53 -31.21
CA ALA A 334 13.71 0.12 -30.26
C ALA A 334 13.11 1.39 -30.86
N ILE A 335 11.79 1.56 -30.71
CA ILE A 335 11.08 2.78 -31.08
C ILE A 335 10.65 3.47 -29.79
N LEU A 336 11.21 4.65 -29.51
CA LEU A 336 10.88 5.45 -28.33
C LEU A 336 9.84 6.52 -28.72
N ILE A 337 8.63 6.42 -28.16
CA ILE A 337 7.55 7.39 -28.37
C ILE A 337 7.29 8.08 -27.02
N GLY A 338 7.68 9.36 -26.91
CA GLY A 338 7.46 10.17 -25.72
C GLY A 338 6.44 11.28 -25.99
N THR A 339 5.52 11.50 -25.06
CA THR A 339 4.54 12.61 -25.13
C THR A 339 4.36 13.29 -23.77
N GLY A 340 4.43 14.62 -23.74
CA GLY A 340 4.19 15.42 -22.54
C GLY A 340 5.14 15.06 -21.38
N ILE A 341 4.60 14.94 -20.17
CA ILE A 341 5.39 14.55 -18.97
C ILE A 341 5.96 13.13 -19.06
N GLY A 342 5.46 12.28 -19.97
CA GLY A 342 5.95 10.91 -20.13
C GLY A 342 7.26 10.81 -20.93
N VAL A 343 7.86 11.95 -21.30
CA VAL A 343 9.18 12.01 -21.95
C VAL A 343 10.33 11.82 -20.95
N THR A 344 10.14 12.22 -19.69
CA THR A 344 11.13 12.02 -18.60
C THR A 344 11.18 10.56 -18.18
#